data_AF-A0A9W4XTB7-F1
#
_entry.id   AF-A0A9W4XTB7-F1
#
_cell.length_a   1.000
_cell.length_b   1.000
_cell.length_c   1.000
_cell.angle_alpha   90.00
_cell.angle_beta   90.00
_cell.angle_gamma   90.00
#
_symmetry.space_group_name_H-M   'P 1'
#
loop_
_entity.id
_entity.type
_entity.pdbx_description
1 polymer ?
#
loop_
_entity_poly.entity_id
_entity_poly.type
_entity_poly.pdbx_seq_one_letter_code
_entity_poly.pdbx_strand_id
1 'polypeptide(L)'
;MWNTYLDVALLSHPILAFISITHHPKMNSKTTNLQYFIFSFISLLVIRCLSSTYYSVPPQYTLDVCTSVDQPNPIATLFPNNATGTLNGTIAVLPIPLTLARKLIPSQYGILEHAYRALLPSFPEGMYPAIVQAMHDHEVQAFGYKIEDFSRTGVEFPFVDLLGDGYSSFKWAPSLLMTAGHEIALKGAADYGTNTFAASFDPGCDAYRPVPNSKNPGTTYFSASSLEGRESLSTLFSLTEEEMYPLSFFKNFTNQPTFADGKTCDNMIRLFNTTLSSAEKGIERVKGTVRADIHPFAKEHEWRNVYGLRLDTAFIENNYLSCESFRGYTSHE
;
A
#
# COMPACT_ATOMS: atom_id res chain seq x y z
N MET A 1 5.84 -3.99 28.42
CA MET A 1 7.17 -4.06 29.07
C MET A 1 7.33 -5.30 29.95
N TRP A 2 6.39 -5.64 30.85
CA TRP A 2 6.49 -6.85 31.72
C TRP A 2 6.58 -8.20 30.98
N ASN A 3 5.87 -8.37 29.86
CA ASN A 3 5.91 -9.62 29.08
C ASN A 3 7.31 -9.94 28.54
N THR A 4 8.05 -8.91 28.11
CA THR A 4 9.42 -9.05 27.59
C THR A 4 10.39 -9.56 28.68
N TYR A 5 10.22 -9.11 29.93
CA TYR A 5 11.03 -9.61 31.05
C TYR A 5 10.68 -11.05 31.43
N LEU A 6 9.41 -11.44 31.34
CA LEU A 6 8.98 -12.83 31.55
C LEU A 6 9.52 -13.77 30.47
N ASP A 7 9.52 -13.34 29.21
CA ASP A 7 10.05 -14.12 28.09
C ASP A 7 11.57 -14.31 28.21
N VAL A 8 12.30 -13.25 28.58
CA VAL A 8 13.75 -13.33 28.86
C VAL A 8 14.03 -14.24 30.06
N ALA A 9 13.22 -14.16 31.14
CA ALA A 9 13.37 -15.02 32.31
C ALA A 9 13.12 -16.51 31.97
N LEU A 10 12.09 -16.81 31.17
CA LEU A 10 11.78 -18.17 30.71
C LEU A 10 12.87 -18.76 29.80
N LEU A 11 13.50 -17.93 28.95
CA LEU A 11 14.59 -18.35 28.07
C LEU A 11 15.92 -18.54 28.81
N SER A 12 16.18 -17.72 29.83
CA SER A 12 17.45 -17.77 30.59
C SER A 12 17.46 -18.79 31.72
N HIS A 13 16.30 -19.16 32.28
CA HIS A 13 16.20 -20.14 33.38
C HIS A 13 16.78 -21.54 33.08
N PRO A 14 16.48 -22.18 31.93
CA PRO A 14 17.03 -23.49 31.57
C PRO A 14 18.55 -23.44 31.38
N ILE A 15 19.05 -22.33 30.83
CA ILE A 15 20.48 -22.12 30.56
C ILE A 15 21.25 -21.99 31.88
N LEU A 16 20.75 -21.19 32.82
CA LEU A 16 21.36 -21.02 34.14
C LEU A 16 21.37 -22.33 34.96
N ALA A 17 20.30 -23.13 34.85
CA ALA A 17 20.25 -24.44 35.50
C ALA A 17 21.25 -25.43 34.91
N PHE A 18 21.40 -25.45 33.58
CA PHE A 18 22.36 -26.32 32.91
C PHE A 18 23.82 -25.98 33.28
N ILE A 19 24.16 -24.68 33.34
CA ILE A 19 25.49 -24.20 33.77
C ILE A 19 25.77 -24.59 35.24
N SER A 20 24.76 -24.45 36.11
CA SER A 20 24.89 -24.77 37.53
C SER A 20 25.15 -26.26 37.80
N ILE A 21 24.59 -27.14 36.96
CA ILE A 21 24.75 -28.60 37.06
C ILE A 21 26.10 -29.04 36.47
N THR A 22 26.54 -28.42 35.37
CA THR A 22 27.78 -28.81 34.66
C THR A 22 29.06 -28.34 35.35
N HIS A 23 29.06 -27.18 36.03
CA HIS A 23 30.26 -26.63 36.67
C HIS A 23 30.55 -27.15 38.10
N HIS A 24 29.63 -27.88 38.72
CA HIS A 24 29.79 -28.40 40.09
C HIS A 24 29.42 -29.89 40.20
N PRO A 25 30.28 -30.81 39.74
CA PRO A 25 30.01 -32.26 39.71
C PRO A 25 29.97 -32.91 41.10
N LYS A 26 30.31 -32.19 42.18
CA LYS A 26 30.19 -32.65 43.58
C LYS A 26 28.85 -32.33 44.25
N MET A 27 27.92 -31.69 43.54
CA MET A 27 26.53 -31.66 43.98
C MET A 27 25.91 -33.05 43.73
N ASN A 28 26.10 -33.97 44.68
CA ASN A 28 25.18 -35.09 44.86
C ASN A 28 23.77 -34.51 44.79
N SER A 29 23.00 -34.90 43.77
CA SER A 29 21.68 -34.36 43.50
C SER A 29 20.77 -34.65 44.69
N LYS A 30 20.74 -33.73 45.66
CA LYS A 30 19.65 -33.70 46.62
C LYS A 30 18.42 -33.40 45.78
N THR A 31 17.51 -34.37 45.74
CA THR A 31 16.25 -34.38 44.98
C THR A 31 15.46 -33.07 45.12
N THR A 32 15.69 -32.35 46.22
CA THR A 32 15.15 -31.04 46.55
C THR A 32 15.49 -29.93 45.54
N ASN A 33 16.70 -29.87 44.98
CA ASN A 33 17.10 -28.72 44.15
C ASN A 33 16.46 -28.76 42.76
N LEU A 34 16.29 -29.96 42.20
CA LEU A 34 15.58 -30.15 40.94
C LEU A 34 14.09 -29.86 41.10
N GLN A 35 13.51 -30.19 42.25
CA GLN A 35 12.11 -29.87 42.57
C GLN A 35 11.87 -28.36 42.63
N TYR A 36 12.75 -27.59 43.28
CA TYR A 36 12.63 -26.11 43.29
C TYR A 36 12.76 -25.51 41.89
N PHE A 37 13.64 -26.08 41.05
CA PHE A 37 13.80 -25.63 39.67
C PHE A 37 12.54 -25.89 38.83
N ILE A 38 12.05 -27.13 38.85
CA ILE A 38 10.82 -27.51 38.14
C ILE A 38 9.64 -26.67 38.63
N PHE A 39 9.52 -26.47 39.94
CA PHE A 39 8.46 -25.65 40.51
C PHE A 39 8.56 -24.18 40.10
N SER A 40 9.75 -23.59 40.10
CA SER A 40 9.97 -22.20 39.66
C SER A 40 9.67 -22.03 38.17
N PHE A 41 10.13 -22.97 37.33
CA PHE A 41 9.87 -22.95 35.89
C PHE A 41 8.38 -23.09 35.58
N ILE A 42 7.70 -24.07 36.20
CA ILE A 42 6.25 -24.26 36.03
C ILE A 42 5.48 -23.04 36.56
N SER A 43 5.90 -22.44 37.68
CA SER A 43 5.25 -21.24 38.20
C SER A 43 5.37 -20.05 37.24
N LEU A 44 6.55 -19.84 36.63
CA LEU A 44 6.75 -18.80 35.63
C LEU A 44 5.96 -19.08 34.34
N LEU A 45 5.88 -20.34 33.92
CA LEU A 45 5.09 -20.78 32.77
C LEU A 45 3.59 -20.54 33.00
N VAL A 46 3.09 -20.91 34.18
CA VAL A 46 1.68 -20.71 34.58
C VAL A 46 1.38 -19.22 34.70
N ILE A 47 2.27 -18.42 35.31
CA ILE A 47 2.12 -16.95 35.33
C ILE A 47 2.09 -16.41 33.91
N ARG A 48 2.95 -16.88 32.99
CA ARG A 48 2.92 -16.45 31.59
C ARG A 48 1.60 -16.83 30.91
N CYS A 49 1.12 -18.05 31.09
CA CYS A 49 -0.17 -18.52 30.56
C CYS A 49 -1.37 -17.73 31.10
N LEU A 50 -1.35 -17.38 32.39
CA LEU A 50 -2.38 -16.55 33.03
C LEU A 50 -2.24 -15.07 32.66
N SER A 51 -1.04 -14.59 32.36
CA SER A 51 -0.80 -13.23 31.85
C SER A 51 -1.13 -13.11 30.37
N SER A 52 -1.19 -14.24 29.65
CA SER A 52 -1.61 -14.32 28.25
C SER A 52 -3.13 -14.43 28.08
N THR A 53 -3.93 -14.10 29.09
CA THR A 53 -5.39 -13.86 28.93
C THR A 53 -5.71 -12.60 28.10
N TYR A 54 -4.80 -12.20 27.21
CA TYR A 54 -5.04 -11.32 26.06
C TYR A 54 -5.50 -12.09 24.82
N TYR A 55 -6.04 -13.31 24.97
CA TYR A 55 -7.11 -13.73 24.06
C TYR A 55 -8.39 -12.97 24.45
N SER A 56 -8.35 -11.65 24.34
CA SER A 56 -9.52 -10.93 23.88
C SER A 56 -9.87 -11.59 22.56
N VAL A 57 -10.93 -12.41 22.57
CA VAL A 57 -11.61 -12.82 21.35
C VAL A 57 -11.71 -11.56 20.51
N PRO A 58 -11.05 -11.48 19.35
CA PRO A 58 -11.20 -10.30 18.50
C PRO A 58 -12.71 -10.12 18.34
N PRO A 59 -13.26 -8.91 18.51
CA PRO A 59 -14.68 -8.69 18.27
C PRO A 59 -15.03 -9.43 16.99
N GLN A 60 -15.97 -10.38 17.09
CA GLN A 60 -16.53 -11.03 15.92
C GLN A 60 -17.24 -9.94 15.15
N TYR A 61 -16.49 -9.20 14.35
CA TYR A 61 -17.03 -8.53 13.19
C TYR A 61 -17.67 -9.66 12.42
N THR A 62 -18.99 -9.58 12.24
CA THR A 62 -19.63 -10.30 11.15
C THR A 62 -18.89 -9.86 9.91
N LEU A 63 -17.92 -10.68 9.46
CA LEU A 63 -17.38 -10.58 8.13
C LEU A 63 -18.60 -10.85 7.26
N ASP A 64 -19.21 -9.77 6.77
CA ASP A 64 -20.03 -9.87 5.57
C ASP A 64 -19.16 -10.68 4.61
N VAL A 65 -19.66 -11.83 4.16
CA VAL A 65 -18.92 -12.72 3.27
C VAL A 65 -18.72 -11.94 1.99
N CYS A 66 -17.59 -11.25 1.92
CA CYS A 66 -17.26 -10.48 0.77
C CYS A 66 -16.75 -11.42 -0.29
N THR A 67 -17.45 -11.44 -1.42
CA THR A 67 -17.02 -12.19 -2.59
C THR A 67 -16.37 -11.19 -3.53
N SER A 68 -15.06 -11.04 -3.41
CA SER A 68 -14.29 -10.25 -4.38
C SER A 68 -14.45 -10.86 -5.78
N VAL A 69 -14.52 -10.02 -6.81
CA VAL A 69 -14.49 -10.43 -8.22
C VAL A 69 -13.09 -10.40 -8.83
N ASP A 70 -12.07 -10.18 -8.01
CA ASP A 70 -10.67 -10.14 -8.45
C ASP A 70 -10.23 -11.45 -9.08
N GLN A 71 -9.26 -11.32 -9.98
CA GLN A 71 -8.66 -12.46 -10.65
C GLN A 71 -7.34 -12.83 -9.96
N PRO A 72 -6.97 -14.11 -9.94
CA PRO A 72 -5.72 -14.56 -9.32
C PRO A 72 -4.48 -13.91 -9.92
N ASN A 73 -3.42 -13.78 -9.12
CA ASN A 73 -2.11 -13.27 -9.51
C ASN A 73 -1.43 -14.21 -10.52
N PRO A 74 -1.31 -13.81 -11.82
CA PRO A 74 -0.83 -14.70 -12.86
C PRO A 74 0.70 -14.87 -12.86
N ILE A 75 1.44 -14.08 -12.06
CA ILE A 75 2.91 -14.06 -12.07
C ILE A 75 3.55 -14.53 -10.77
N ALA A 76 2.74 -14.92 -9.77
CA ALA A 76 3.20 -15.39 -8.46
C ALA A 76 4.29 -16.48 -8.56
N THR A 77 4.14 -17.43 -9.50
CA THR A 77 5.08 -18.55 -9.70
C THR A 77 6.31 -18.17 -10.53
N LEU A 78 6.22 -17.10 -11.32
CA LEU A 78 7.32 -16.61 -12.16
C LEU A 78 8.34 -15.81 -11.34
N PHE A 79 7.88 -15.14 -10.27
CA PHE A 79 8.71 -14.32 -9.39
C PHE A 79 8.56 -14.74 -7.92
N PRO A 80 8.93 -15.98 -7.54
CA PRO A 80 8.65 -16.54 -6.22
C PRO A 80 9.38 -15.83 -5.07
N ASN A 81 10.43 -15.05 -5.38
CA ASN A 81 11.24 -14.33 -4.39
C ASN A 81 10.95 -12.83 -4.36
N ASN A 82 10.09 -12.31 -5.24
CA ASN A 82 9.71 -10.90 -5.25
C ASN A 82 8.37 -10.72 -4.53
N ALA A 83 8.10 -9.48 -4.13
CA ALA A 83 6.75 -9.09 -3.81
C ALA A 83 5.95 -8.99 -5.11
N THR A 84 4.83 -9.70 -5.19
CA THR A 84 3.92 -9.68 -6.35
C THR A 84 2.48 -9.73 -5.89
N GLY A 85 1.57 -9.21 -6.71
CA GLY A 85 0.13 -9.27 -6.48
C GLY A 85 -0.61 -8.71 -7.69
N THR A 86 -1.89 -8.44 -7.53
CA THR A 86 -2.70 -7.72 -8.50
C THR A 86 -3.24 -6.42 -7.89
N LEU A 87 -3.54 -5.45 -8.75
CA LEU A 87 -4.02 -4.12 -8.38
C LEU A 87 -5.23 -3.82 -9.23
N ASN A 88 -6.39 -4.24 -8.75
CA ASN A 88 -7.66 -3.97 -9.39
C ASN A 88 -8.23 -2.66 -8.87
N GLY A 89 -8.56 -1.73 -9.76
CA GLY A 89 -9.02 -0.43 -9.31
C GLY A 89 -9.19 0.59 -10.40
N THR A 90 -9.36 1.84 -9.97
CA THR A 90 -9.40 3.01 -10.85
C THR A 90 -8.17 3.88 -10.64
N ILE A 91 -7.43 4.15 -11.71
CA ILE A 91 -6.44 5.24 -11.78
C ILE A 91 -7.01 6.39 -12.60
N ALA A 92 -6.91 7.62 -12.12
CA ALA A 92 -7.42 8.77 -12.85
C ALA A 92 -6.55 10.01 -12.70
N VAL A 93 -6.56 10.86 -13.72
CA VAL A 93 -5.76 12.08 -13.78
C VAL A 93 -6.59 13.24 -13.24
N LEU A 94 -6.03 13.93 -12.26
CA LEU A 94 -6.54 15.16 -11.65
C LEU A 94 -5.71 16.34 -12.19
N PRO A 95 -6.21 17.08 -13.20
CA PRO A 95 -5.56 18.32 -13.61
C PRO A 95 -5.64 19.32 -12.45
N ILE A 96 -4.49 19.68 -11.90
CA ILE A 96 -4.36 20.73 -10.90
C ILE A 96 -3.51 21.88 -11.45
N PRO A 97 -3.73 23.13 -11.03
CA PRO A 97 -2.82 24.21 -11.40
C PRO A 97 -1.39 23.85 -11.02
N LEU A 98 -0.43 24.07 -11.93
CA LEU A 98 1.00 23.84 -11.67
C LEU A 98 1.48 24.63 -10.44
N THR A 99 0.91 25.82 -10.23
CA THR A 99 1.14 26.65 -9.03
C THR A 99 0.66 25.98 -7.74
N LEU A 100 -0.41 25.17 -7.79
CA LEU A 100 -0.84 24.34 -6.67
C LEU A 100 0.13 23.18 -6.48
N ALA A 101 0.50 22.46 -7.55
CA ALA A 101 1.47 21.37 -7.47
C ALA A 101 2.80 21.82 -6.84
N ARG A 102 3.30 23.01 -7.17
CA ARG A 102 4.51 23.61 -6.56
C ARG A 102 4.36 24.00 -5.09
N LYS A 103 3.14 24.25 -4.60
CA LYS A 103 2.87 24.47 -3.18
C LYS A 103 2.80 23.17 -2.39
N LEU A 104 2.36 22.09 -3.04
CA LEU A 104 2.15 20.78 -2.41
C LEU A 104 3.45 19.97 -2.37
N ILE A 105 4.13 19.84 -3.51
CA ILE A 105 5.39 19.08 -3.62
C ILE A 105 6.51 19.83 -2.88
N PRO A 106 7.33 19.14 -2.06
CA PRO A 106 8.41 19.77 -1.31
C PRO A 106 9.33 20.59 -2.21
N SER A 107 9.67 21.80 -1.76
CA SER A 107 10.33 22.81 -2.61
C SER A 107 11.71 22.42 -3.10
N GLN A 108 12.36 21.45 -2.45
CA GLN A 108 13.64 20.92 -2.89
C GLN A 108 13.55 20.04 -4.15
N TYR A 109 12.36 19.56 -4.53
CA TYR A 109 12.17 18.69 -5.69
C TYR A 109 11.63 19.46 -6.89
N GLY A 110 12.21 19.21 -8.07
CA GLY A 110 11.73 19.81 -9.32
C GLY A 110 10.42 19.18 -9.82
N ILE A 111 9.78 19.81 -10.81
CA ILE A 111 8.78 19.18 -11.68
C ILE A 111 9.38 19.11 -13.07
N LEU A 112 9.34 17.92 -13.66
CA LEU A 112 9.77 17.66 -15.02
C LEU A 112 8.61 17.92 -15.99
N GLU A 113 8.28 19.20 -16.20
CA GLU A 113 7.16 19.58 -17.08
C GLU A 113 7.34 19.08 -18.51
N HIS A 114 8.56 19.09 -19.03
CA HIS A 114 8.87 18.54 -20.34
C HIS A 114 8.53 17.05 -20.45
N ALA A 115 8.66 16.27 -19.37
CA ALA A 115 8.46 14.83 -19.38
C ALA A 115 6.99 14.46 -19.58
N TYR A 116 6.08 15.04 -18.78
CA TYR A 116 4.65 14.77 -18.97
C TYR A 116 4.08 15.44 -20.21
N ARG A 117 4.60 16.59 -20.65
CA ARG A 117 4.17 17.24 -21.90
C ARG A 117 4.61 16.46 -23.14
N ALA A 118 5.73 15.75 -23.10
CA ALA A 118 6.13 14.86 -24.19
C ALA A 118 5.12 13.71 -24.36
N LEU A 119 4.54 13.22 -23.26
CA LEU A 119 3.51 12.18 -23.27
C LEU A 119 2.10 12.73 -23.55
N LEU A 120 1.82 13.95 -23.11
CA LEU A 120 0.54 14.64 -23.26
C LEU A 120 0.73 16.03 -23.89
N PRO A 121 1.00 16.14 -25.20
CA PRO A 121 1.26 17.43 -25.85
C PRO A 121 0.09 18.42 -25.76
N SER A 122 -1.14 17.90 -25.67
CA SER A 122 -2.37 18.68 -25.52
C SER A 122 -2.79 18.90 -24.06
N PHE A 123 -1.96 18.51 -23.08
CA PHE A 123 -2.30 18.74 -21.67
C PHE A 123 -2.41 20.25 -21.40
N PRO A 124 -3.46 20.72 -20.69
CA PRO A 124 -3.71 22.14 -20.55
C PRO A 124 -2.49 22.92 -20.04
N GLU A 125 -2.28 24.11 -20.61
CA GLU A 125 -1.20 25.00 -20.21
C GLU A 125 -1.34 25.38 -18.73
N GLY A 126 -0.22 25.44 -18.01
CA GLY A 126 -0.21 25.76 -16.58
C GLY A 126 -0.86 24.71 -15.67
N MET A 127 -1.18 23.52 -16.17
CA MET A 127 -1.68 22.40 -15.37
C MET A 127 -0.61 21.31 -15.17
N TYR A 128 -0.79 20.56 -14.09
CA TYR A 128 0.01 19.40 -13.69
C TYR A 128 -0.90 18.16 -13.51
N PRO A 129 -0.49 16.97 -13.99
CA PRO A 129 -1.28 15.74 -13.87
C PRO A 129 -1.04 15.04 -12.53
N ALA A 130 -1.72 15.48 -11.47
CA ALA A 130 -1.79 14.69 -10.23
C ALA A 130 -2.63 13.42 -10.48
N ILE A 131 -2.39 12.34 -9.76
CA ILE A 131 -3.01 11.04 -10.02
C ILE A 131 -3.75 10.59 -8.77
N VAL A 132 -5.01 10.20 -8.91
CA VAL A 132 -5.69 9.40 -7.89
C VAL A 132 -5.53 7.92 -8.21
N GLN A 133 -5.22 7.13 -7.19
CA GLN A 133 -5.32 5.68 -7.24
C GLN A 133 -6.36 5.22 -6.21
N ALA A 134 -7.33 4.41 -6.63
CA ALA A 134 -8.27 3.71 -5.76
C ALA A 134 -8.19 2.23 -6.12
N MET A 135 -7.48 1.47 -5.30
CA MET A 135 -7.05 0.09 -5.60
C MET A 135 -7.53 -0.88 -4.52
N HIS A 136 -7.79 -2.09 -4.96
CA HIS A 136 -7.80 -3.29 -4.14
C HIS A 136 -6.58 -4.13 -4.52
N ASP A 137 -5.72 -4.36 -3.54
CA ASP A 137 -4.49 -5.13 -3.64
C ASP A 137 -4.85 -6.57 -3.29
N HIS A 138 -4.74 -7.48 -4.27
CA HIS A 138 -5.22 -8.86 -4.16
C HIS A 138 -4.10 -9.88 -4.44
N GLU A 139 -4.16 -11.02 -3.74
CA GLU A 139 -3.17 -12.11 -3.82
C GLU A 139 -1.72 -11.61 -3.71
N VAL A 140 -1.52 -10.64 -2.82
CA VAL A 140 -0.20 -10.11 -2.54
C VAL A 140 0.62 -11.17 -1.81
N GLN A 141 1.78 -11.50 -2.37
CA GLN A 141 2.78 -12.34 -1.74
C GLN A 141 4.10 -11.60 -1.67
N ALA A 142 4.85 -11.82 -0.59
CA ALA A 142 6.21 -11.32 -0.45
C ALA A 142 7.03 -12.31 0.38
N PHE A 143 8.23 -12.67 -0.10
CA PHE A 143 9.17 -13.54 0.63
C PHE A 143 8.56 -14.87 1.12
N GLY A 144 7.66 -15.46 0.34
CA GLY A 144 6.98 -16.72 0.68
C GLY A 144 5.78 -16.58 1.64
N TYR A 145 5.40 -15.37 2.04
CA TYR A 145 4.20 -15.09 2.82
C TYR A 145 3.12 -14.48 1.94
N LYS A 146 1.86 -14.86 2.17
CA LYS A 146 0.69 -14.17 1.62
C LYS A 146 0.28 -13.05 2.57
N ILE A 147 0.00 -11.88 2.03
CA ILE A 147 -0.59 -10.75 2.72
C ILE A 147 -2.10 -10.82 2.41
N GLU A 148 -2.93 -10.64 3.44
CA GLU A 148 -4.39 -10.59 3.25
C GLU A 148 -4.76 -9.42 2.34
N ASP A 149 -5.81 -9.60 1.53
CA ASP A 149 -6.23 -8.58 0.56
C ASP A 149 -6.66 -7.29 1.26
N PHE A 150 -6.23 -6.15 0.74
CA PHE A 150 -6.53 -4.85 1.31
C PHE A 150 -6.79 -3.81 0.23
N SER A 151 -7.60 -2.81 0.54
CA SER A 151 -7.74 -1.63 -0.29
C SER A 151 -6.85 -0.48 0.15
N ARG A 152 -6.41 0.33 -0.82
CA ARG A 152 -5.69 1.57 -0.61
C ARG A 152 -6.13 2.67 -1.57
N THR A 153 -6.03 3.92 -1.11
CA THR A 153 -6.26 5.06 -1.98
C THR A 153 -5.49 6.30 -1.55
N GLY A 154 -5.09 7.11 -2.53
CA GLY A 154 -4.33 8.33 -2.29
C GLY A 154 -4.19 9.16 -3.55
N VAL A 155 -3.55 10.32 -3.38
CA VAL A 155 -3.17 11.20 -4.49
C VAL A 155 -1.65 11.23 -4.61
N GLU A 156 -1.18 10.91 -5.80
CA GLU A 156 0.24 10.82 -6.15
C GLU A 156 0.62 11.92 -7.15
N PHE A 157 1.90 12.31 -7.09
CA PHE A 157 2.45 13.41 -7.86
C PHE A 157 3.64 12.88 -8.70
N PRO A 158 3.39 12.41 -9.95
CA PRO A 158 4.44 11.89 -10.84
C PRO A 158 5.31 12.98 -11.48
N PHE A 159 6.36 12.60 -12.21
CA PHE A 159 7.26 13.54 -12.91
C PHE A 159 7.97 14.52 -11.97
N VAL A 160 8.28 14.06 -10.76
CA VAL A 160 9.05 14.81 -9.77
C VAL A 160 10.54 14.54 -9.96
N ASP A 161 11.32 15.60 -10.02
CA ASP A 161 12.78 15.54 -10.07
C ASP A 161 13.33 15.47 -8.64
N LEU A 162 13.34 14.25 -8.09
CA LEU A 162 13.86 13.98 -6.75
C LEU A 162 15.37 14.20 -6.67
N LEU A 163 16.10 13.86 -7.75
CA LEU A 163 17.56 13.81 -7.78
C LEU A 163 18.21 15.10 -8.30
N GLY A 164 17.42 16.05 -8.80
CA GLY A 164 17.88 17.31 -9.36
C GLY A 164 18.66 17.15 -10.66
N ASP A 165 18.43 16.07 -11.42
CA ASP A 165 19.16 15.80 -12.68
C ASP A 165 18.40 16.23 -13.93
N GLY A 166 17.18 16.73 -13.78
CA GLY A 166 16.35 17.21 -14.88
C GLY A 166 15.86 16.10 -15.80
N TYR A 167 15.96 14.82 -15.42
CA TYR A 167 15.65 13.68 -16.31
C TYR A 167 14.91 12.54 -15.61
N SER A 168 15.40 12.09 -14.45
CA SER A 168 14.89 10.91 -13.75
C SER A 168 13.53 11.23 -13.10
N SER A 169 12.47 10.62 -13.61
CA SER A 169 11.09 10.88 -13.13
C SER A 169 10.72 9.97 -11.97
N PHE A 170 10.35 10.59 -10.85
CA PHE A 170 9.82 9.92 -9.66
C PHE A 170 8.37 10.31 -9.42
N LYS A 171 7.69 9.50 -8.61
CA LYS A 171 6.35 9.79 -8.12
C LYS A 171 6.36 10.02 -6.62
N TRP A 172 5.97 11.22 -6.21
CA TRP A 172 5.83 11.56 -4.80
C TRP A 172 4.44 11.15 -4.30
N ALA A 173 4.39 10.28 -3.29
CA ALA A 173 3.16 9.77 -2.69
C ALA A 173 3.15 10.11 -1.19
N PRO A 174 2.70 11.31 -0.80
CA PRO A 174 2.87 11.78 0.58
C PRO A 174 1.91 11.16 1.58
N SER A 175 0.78 10.63 1.13
CA SER A 175 -0.26 10.11 2.01
C SER A 175 -1.08 9.03 1.35
N LEU A 176 -1.52 8.08 2.15
CA LEU A 176 -2.25 6.91 1.69
C LEU A 176 -3.27 6.49 2.76
N LEU A 177 -4.53 6.36 2.37
CA LEU A 177 -5.54 5.65 3.14
C LEU A 177 -5.39 4.15 2.83
N MET A 178 -5.41 3.30 3.84
CA MET A 178 -5.26 1.85 3.67
C MET A 178 -6.12 1.09 4.67
N THR A 179 -6.62 -0.08 4.27
CA THR A 179 -7.60 -0.85 5.05
C THR A 179 -7.05 -1.14 6.45
N ALA A 180 -7.81 -0.76 7.47
CA ALA A 180 -7.44 -1.01 8.86
C ALA A 180 -7.27 -2.50 9.16
N GLY A 181 -6.45 -2.83 10.17
CA GLY A 181 -6.16 -4.22 10.55
C GLY A 181 -5.09 -4.91 9.69
N HIS A 182 -4.62 -4.29 8.61
CA HIS A 182 -3.58 -4.81 7.72
C HIS A 182 -2.20 -4.25 8.09
N GLU A 183 -1.73 -4.55 9.31
CA GLU A 183 -0.55 -3.92 9.93
C GLU A 183 0.74 -4.06 9.11
N ILE A 184 0.91 -5.17 8.38
CA ILE A 184 2.07 -5.39 7.51
C ILE A 184 2.06 -4.37 6.36
N ALA A 185 0.92 -4.18 5.71
CA ALA A 185 0.78 -3.24 4.59
C ALA A 185 0.87 -1.79 5.08
N LEU A 186 0.22 -1.46 6.21
CA LEU A 186 0.26 -0.14 6.82
C LEU A 186 1.70 0.27 7.17
N LYS A 187 2.43 -0.64 7.83
CA LYS A 187 3.83 -0.43 8.16
C LYS A 187 4.71 -0.36 6.91
N GLY A 188 4.50 -1.23 5.92
CA GLY A 188 5.25 -1.23 4.66
C GLY A 188 5.19 0.12 3.96
N ALA A 189 3.99 0.72 3.84
CA ALA A 189 3.84 2.06 3.27
C ALA A 189 4.49 3.16 4.11
N ALA A 190 4.36 3.08 5.44
CA ALA A 190 4.92 4.06 6.38
C ALA A 190 6.46 4.04 6.42
N ASP A 191 7.10 2.90 6.17
CA ASP A 191 8.56 2.76 6.18
C ASP A 191 9.22 3.55 5.02
N TYR A 192 8.48 3.93 3.98
CA TYR A 192 8.92 4.87 2.93
C TYR A 192 8.71 6.36 3.28
N GLY A 193 8.20 6.63 4.49
CA GLY A 193 7.85 7.97 4.97
C GLY A 193 6.47 8.46 4.55
N THR A 194 5.64 7.59 3.96
CA THR A 194 4.26 7.92 3.60
C THR A 194 3.45 8.16 4.86
N ASN A 195 2.65 9.22 4.89
CA ASN A 195 1.67 9.40 5.96
C ASN A 195 0.49 8.43 5.72
N THR A 196 0.57 7.26 6.34
CA THR A 196 -0.39 6.17 6.14
C THR A 196 -1.49 6.22 7.19
N PHE A 197 -2.73 6.22 6.73
CA PHE A 197 -3.92 6.31 7.56
C PHE A 197 -4.69 4.99 7.50
N ALA A 198 -4.86 4.33 8.66
CA ALA A 198 -5.77 3.20 8.77
C ALA A 198 -7.21 3.68 8.53
N ALA A 199 -7.91 3.04 7.60
CA ALA A 199 -9.18 3.54 7.08
C ALA A 199 -10.21 2.42 6.86
N SER A 200 -11.48 2.82 6.87
CA SER A 200 -12.60 2.02 6.40
C SER A 200 -12.86 2.28 4.92
N PHE A 201 -13.23 1.25 4.17
CA PHE A 201 -13.49 1.32 2.73
C PHE A 201 -14.90 0.86 2.40
N ASP A 202 -15.50 1.48 1.38
CA ASP A 202 -16.75 1.03 0.77
C ASP A 202 -16.65 1.09 -0.77
N PRO A 203 -16.69 -0.07 -1.46
CA PRO A 203 -16.71 -1.43 -0.88
C PRO A 203 -15.42 -1.77 -0.11
N GLY A 204 -15.50 -2.65 0.89
CA GLY A 204 -14.37 -2.97 1.77
C GLY A 204 -13.38 -4.00 1.23
N CYS A 205 -13.69 -4.64 0.10
CA CYS A 205 -13.11 -5.92 -0.32
C CYS A 205 -13.37 -6.18 -1.82
N ASP A 206 -13.63 -5.12 -2.57
CA ASP A 206 -13.77 -5.10 -4.02
C ASP A 206 -13.12 -3.80 -4.51
N ALA A 207 -12.70 -3.78 -5.77
CA ALA A 207 -12.14 -2.59 -6.40
C ALA A 207 -13.13 -1.41 -6.51
N TYR A 208 -14.43 -1.71 -6.64
CA TYR A 208 -15.49 -0.72 -6.76
C TYR A 208 -16.88 -1.37 -6.71
N ARG A 209 -17.89 -0.63 -6.23
CA ARG A 209 -19.29 -1.12 -6.19
C ARG A 209 -20.14 -0.44 -7.27
N PRO A 210 -20.97 -1.18 -8.03
CA PRO A 210 -21.93 -0.58 -8.94
C PRO A 210 -22.91 0.33 -8.19
N VAL A 211 -23.21 1.49 -8.77
CA VAL A 211 -24.25 2.39 -8.23
C VAL A 211 -25.62 1.92 -8.70
N PRO A 212 -26.51 1.44 -7.80
CA PRO A 212 -27.81 0.94 -8.20
C PRO A 212 -28.63 2.03 -8.88
N ASN A 213 -29.32 1.69 -9.98
CA ASN A 213 -30.18 2.60 -10.74
C ASN A 213 -29.48 3.90 -11.19
N SER A 214 -28.16 3.86 -11.42
CA SER A 214 -27.45 5.02 -11.98
C SER A 214 -28.02 5.40 -13.35
N LYS A 215 -28.09 6.71 -13.61
CA LYS A 215 -28.46 7.26 -14.93
C LYS A 215 -27.51 6.82 -16.04
N ASN A 216 -26.26 6.55 -15.69
CA ASN A 216 -25.23 6.05 -16.60
C ASN A 216 -24.92 4.59 -16.23
N PRO A 217 -25.31 3.59 -17.05
CA PRO A 217 -24.96 2.20 -16.81
C PRO A 217 -23.44 2.01 -16.62
N GLY A 218 -23.04 1.06 -15.76
CA GLY A 218 -21.62 0.84 -15.44
C GLY A 218 -21.00 1.91 -14.53
N THR A 219 -21.83 2.78 -13.92
CA THR A 219 -21.34 3.68 -12.88
C THR A 219 -20.93 2.90 -11.64
N THR A 220 -19.75 3.17 -11.13
CA THR A 220 -19.24 2.57 -9.89
C THR A 220 -18.74 3.65 -8.96
N TYR A 221 -18.71 3.32 -7.68
CA TYR A 221 -18.15 4.16 -6.65
C TYR A 221 -17.12 3.40 -5.81
N PHE A 222 -16.22 4.15 -5.21
CA PHE A 222 -15.25 3.70 -4.23
C PHE A 222 -15.04 4.82 -3.22
N SER A 223 -15.01 4.51 -1.94
CA SER A 223 -14.77 5.50 -0.90
C SER A 223 -13.94 4.95 0.24
N ALA A 224 -13.15 5.83 0.85
CA ALA A 224 -12.33 5.55 2.00
C ALA A 224 -12.43 6.71 2.99
N SER A 225 -12.39 6.40 4.28
CA SER A 225 -12.35 7.37 5.36
C SER A 225 -11.46 6.85 6.46
N SER A 226 -10.52 7.68 6.91
CA SER A 226 -9.63 7.37 8.01
C SER A 226 -10.44 7.06 9.27
N LEU A 227 -9.99 6.07 10.04
CA LEU A 227 -10.53 5.81 11.36
C LEU A 227 -10.18 6.93 12.35
N GLU A 228 -9.10 7.65 12.07
CA GLU A 228 -8.59 8.74 12.88
C GLU A 228 -8.30 9.96 12.00
N GLY A 229 -8.95 11.09 12.27
CA GLY A 229 -8.72 12.34 11.54
C GLY A 229 -9.80 12.64 10.50
N ARG A 230 -9.46 13.52 9.56
CA ARG A 230 -10.39 14.01 8.52
C ARG A 230 -10.21 13.29 7.19
N GLU A 231 -9.15 12.51 7.08
CA GLU A 231 -8.63 12.03 5.82
C GLU A 231 -9.64 11.14 5.11
N SER A 232 -10.04 11.54 3.91
CA SER A 232 -11.04 10.81 3.14
C SER A 232 -10.86 11.01 1.64
N LEU A 233 -11.30 10.02 0.87
CA LEU A 233 -11.30 10.07 -0.58
C LEU A 233 -12.48 9.28 -1.11
N SER A 234 -13.21 9.84 -2.07
CA SER A 234 -14.26 9.13 -2.79
C SER A 234 -14.19 9.38 -4.29
N THR A 235 -14.59 8.37 -5.04
CA THR A 235 -14.65 8.41 -6.49
C THR A 235 -16.02 7.93 -6.96
N LEU A 236 -16.48 8.51 -8.06
CA LEU A 236 -17.70 8.14 -8.76
C LEU A 236 -17.44 8.22 -10.25
N PHE A 237 -17.41 7.08 -10.93
CA PHE A 237 -17.00 6.98 -12.33
C PHE A 237 -18.04 6.25 -13.15
N SER A 238 -18.25 6.68 -14.39
CA SER A 238 -19.02 5.97 -15.42
C SER A 238 -18.12 5.60 -16.58
N LEU A 239 -18.48 4.56 -17.34
CA LEU A 239 -17.80 4.22 -18.59
C LEU A 239 -17.88 5.38 -19.59
N THR A 240 -16.83 5.52 -20.40
CA THR A 240 -16.79 6.51 -21.49
C THR A 240 -16.03 5.97 -22.69
N GLU A 241 -16.43 6.39 -23.89
CA GLU A 241 -15.67 6.12 -25.12
C GLU A 241 -14.58 7.17 -25.36
N GLU A 242 -14.58 8.27 -24.59
CA GLU A 242 -13.62 9.36 -24.73
C GLU A 242 -12.21 8.93 -24.30
N GLU A 243 -11.25 8.96 -25.22
CA GLU A 243 -9.84 8.72 -24.94
C GLU A 243 -9.11 10.04 -24.67
N MET A 244 -9.15 10.49 -23.41
CA MET A 244 -8.49 11.74 -23.01
C MET A 244 -6.97 11.59 -22.84
N TYR A 245 -6.51 10.41 -22.39
CA TYR A 245 -5.10 10.12 -22.15
C TYR A 245 -4.73 8.74 -22.71
N PRO A 246 -3.59 8.60 -23.41
CA PRO A 246 -3.19 7.33 -24.01
C PRO A 246 -2.72 6.33 -22.95
N LEU A 247 -2.87 5.03 -23.21
CA LEU A 247 -2.39 3.97 -22.30
C LEU A 247 -0.88 4.08 -21.99
N SER A 248 -0.07 4.57 -22.95
CA SER A 248 1.37 4.80 -22.75
C SER A 248 1.66 5.82 -21.64
N PHE A 249 0.79 6.82 -21.44
CA PHE A 249 0.91 7.76 -20.33
C PHE A 249 0.67 7.06 -18.99
N PHE A 250 -0.35 6.21 -18.90
CA PHE A 250 -0.63 5.42 -17.69
C PHE A 250 0.52 4.48 -17.34
N LYS A 251 0.99 3.70 -18.31
CA LYS A 251 2.17 2.83 -18.17
C LYS A 251 3.39 3.58 -17.62
N ASN A 252 3.65 4.77 -18.17
CA ASN A 252 4.79 5.59 -17.77
C ASN A 252 4.69 5.98 -16.29
N PHE A 253 3.65 6.70 -15.87
CA PHE A 253 3.62 7.22 -14.51
C PHE A 253 3.42 6.13 -13.46
N THR A 254 2.70 5.05 -13.80
CA THR A 254 2.48 3.97 -12.82
C THR A 254 3.76 3.19 -12.52
N ASN A 255 4.73 3.21 -13.43
CA ASN A 255 6.03 2.54 -13.30
C ASN A 255 7.16 3.50 -12.91
N GLN A 256 6.86 4.72 -12.45
CA GLN A 256 7.87 5.59 -11.85
C GLN A 256 8.19 5.15 -10.41
N PRO A 257 9.46 5.19 -9.97
CA PRO A 257 9.80 4.90 -8.58
C PRO A 257 9.07 5.85 -7.64
N THR A 258 8.47 5.28 -6.59
CA THR A 258 7.62 6.00 -5.65
C THR A 258 8.39 6.34 -4.38
N PHE A 259 8.18 7.54 -3.83
CA PHE A 259 8.79 7.97 -2.58
C PHE A 259 7.89 8.92 -1.80
N ALA A 260 8.14 9.06 -0.50
CA ALA A 260 7.51 10.10 0.33
C ALA A 260 8.55 11.01 1.00
N ASP A 261 9.55 10.45 1.69
CA ASP A 261 10.59 11.23 2.38
C ASP A 261 11.86 11.51 1.56
N GLY A 262 12.02 10.82 0.42
CA GLY A 262 13.12 10.97 -0.52
C GLY A 262 14.37 10.16 -0.18
N LYS A 263 14.35 9.32 0.86
CA LYS A 263 15.50 8.48 1.24
C LYS A 263 15.44 7.10 0.59
N THR A 264 14.27 6.48 0.66
CA THR A 264 14.03 5.13 0.16
C THR A 264 12.90 5.19 -0.85
N CYS A 265 13.10 4.49 -1.96
CA CYS A 265 12.16 4.43 -3.05
C CYS A 265 11.61 3.00 -3.17
N ASP A 266 10.31 2.94 -3.40
CA ASP A 266 9.64 1.75 -3.87
C ASP A 266 9.67 1.71 -5.40
N ASN A 267 9.86 0.53 -5.98
CA ASN A 267 9.78 0.29 -7.40
C ASN A 267 8.81 -0.87 -7.69
N MET A 268 7.52 -0.51 -7.62
CA MET A 268 6.40 -1.32 -8.05
C MET A 268 6.19 -1.21 -9.57
N ILE A 269 6.62 -2.24 -10.30
CA ILE A 269 6.48 -2.36 -11.75
C ILE A 269 5.14 -3.04 -12.05
N ARG A 270 4.20 -2.30 -12.64
CA ARG A 270 2.92 -2.82 -13.14
C ARG A 270 3.05 -3.38 -14.55
N LEU A 271 2.50 -4.57 -14.76
CA LEU A 271 2.49 -5.27 -16.04
C LEU A 271 1.13 -5.14 -16.72
N PHE A 272 1.13 -4.51 -17.90
CA PHE A 272 -0.08 -4.26 -18.70
C PHE A 272 -0.29 -5.30 -19.82
N ASN A 273 0.56 -6.32 -19.90
CA ASN A 273 0.52 -7.37 -20.91
C ASN A 273 0.21 -8.76 -20.31
N THR A 274 -0.49 -8.80 -19.17
CA THR A 274 -0.90 -10.05 -18.53
C THR A 274 -2.33 -10.42 -18.91
N THR A 275 -2.78 -11.60 -18.48
CA THR A 275 -4.17 -12.04 -18.67
C THR A 275 -5.18 -11.08 -18.03
N LEU A 276 -4.80 -10.39 -16.94
CA LEU A 276 -5.62 -9.42 -16.22
C LEU A 276 -5.96 -8.19 -17.06
N SER A 277 -4.98 -7.71 -17.83
CA SER A 277 -5.05 -6.45 -18.57
C SER A 277 -5.17 -6.64 -20.09
N SER A 278 -5.36 -7.88 -20.55
CA SER A 278 -5.51 -8.23 -21.97
C SER A 278 -6.83 -7.74 -22.60
N ALA A 279 -6.83 -7.51 -23.91
CA ALA A 279 -7.87 -6.78 -24.66
C ALA A 279 -9.30 -7.34 -24.55
N GLU A 280 -9.50 -8.59 -24.15
CA GLU A 280 -10.84 -9.17 -24.02
C GLU A 280 -11.56 -8.74 -22.72
N LYS A 281 -10.84 -8.27 -21.69
CA LYS A 281 -11.41 -7.91 -20.37
C LYS A 281 -10.72 -6.77 -19.60
N GLY A 282 -9.59 -6.24 -20.06
CA GLY A 282 -8.59 -5.75 -19.11
C GLY A 282 -8.53 -4.28 -18.76
N ILE A 283 -9.09 -3.38 -19.59
CA ILE A 283 -8.96 -1.92 -19.37
C ILE A 283 -10.20 -1.20 -19.89
N GLU A 284 -10.93 -0.54 -18.99
CA GLU A 284 -12.09 0.28 -19.31
C GLU A 284 -11.77 1.76 -19.11
N ARG A 285 -12.21 2.60 -20.05
CA ARG A 285 -12.08 4.06 -19.92
C ARG A 285 -13.23 4.60 -19.08
N VAL A 286 -12.90 5.50 -18.16
CA VAL A 286 -13.89 6.09 -17.25
C VAL A 286 -13.81 7.61 -17.17
N LYS A 287 -14.97 8.22 -16.91
CA LYS A 287 -15.13 9.65 -16.67
C LYS A 287 -16.01 9.87 -15.44
N GLY A 288 -15.64 10.81 -14.58
CA GLY A 288 -16.30 10.93 -13.29
C GLY A 288 -15.92 12.11 -12.43
N THR A 289 -16.14 11.92 -11.13
CA THR A 289 -15.88 12.88 -10.06
C THR A 289 -15.00 12.24 -9.01
N VAL A 290 -14.05 13.01 -8.49
CA VAL A 290 -13.18 12.64 -7.37
C VAL A 290 -13.31 13.71 -6.30
N ARG A 291 -13.48 13.29 -5.05
CA ARG A 291 -13.42 14.16 -3.87
C ARG A 291 -12.31 13.64 -2.97
N ALA A 292 -11.44 14.53 -2.52
CA ALA A 292 -10.37 14.17 -1.60
C ALA A 292 -10.21 15.26 -0.54
N ASP A 293 -10.23 14.83 0.72
CA ASP A 293 -9.79 15.60 1.87
C ASP A 293 -8.61 14.85 2.47
N ILE A 294 -7.43 14.91 1.84
CA ILE A 294 -6.24 14.14 2.25
C ILE A 294 -4.98 15.01 2.12
N HIS A 295 -4.00 14.82 3.00
CA HIS A 295 -2.69 15.46 2.86
C HIS A 295 -2.08 15.11 1.47
N PRO A 296 -1.44 16.07 0.76
CA PRO A 296 -0.97 17.37 1.21
C PRO A 296 -1.99 18.50 1.03
N PHE A 297 -3.23 18.21 0.62
CA PHE A 297 -4.26 19.24 0.50
C PHE A 297 -4.69 19.73 1.89
N ALA A 298 -4.72 21.05 2.04
CA ALA A 298 -5.09 21.70 3.30
C ALA A 298 -6.59 21.67 3.59
N LYS A 299 -7.42 21.32 2.59
CA LYS A 299 -8.88 21.25 2.65
C LYS A 299 -9.39 20.30 1.59
N GLU A 300 -10.68 20.01 1.63
CA GLU A 300 -11.34 19.19 0.62
C GLU A 300 -11.26 19.84 -0.76
N HIS A 301 -11.00 19.00 -1.76
CA HIS A 301 -11.08 19.35 -3.17
C HIS A 301 -12.01 18.38 -3.90
N GLU A 302 -12.79 18.93 -4.84
CA GLU A 302 -13.63 18.16 -5.75
C GLU A 302 -13.19 18.44 -7.19
N TRP A 303 -12.92 17.38 -7.94
CA TRP A 303 -12.65 17.42 -9.37
C TRP A 303 -13.79 16.75 -10.13
N ARG A 304 -14.32 17.43 -11.14
CA ARG A 304 -15.34 16.91 -12.06
C ARG A 304 -14.75 16.75 -13.45
N ASN A 305 -15.37 15.90 -14.27
CA ASN A 305 -14.86 15.54 -15.59
C ASN A 305 -13.43 14.99 -15.51
N VAL A 306 -13.19 14.17 -14.49
CA VAL A 306 -11.94 13.45 -14.30
C VAL A 306 -11.95 12.23 -15.22
N TYR A 307 -10.85 11.98 -15.92
CA TYR A 307 -10.70 10.84 -16.83
C TYR A 307 -9.66 9.86 -16.29
N GLY A 308 -9.91 8.57 -16.49
CA GLY A 308 -9.07 7.51 -15.96
C GLY A 308 -9.32 6.16 -16.63
N LEU A 309 -8.71 5.14 -16.04
CA LEU A 309 -8.87 3.75 -16.42
C LEU A 309 -9.34 2.93 -15.21
N ARG A 310 -10.29 2.03 -15.43
CA ARG A 310 -10.49 0.85 -14.59
C ARG A 310 -9.70 -0.30 -15.20
N LEU A 311 -8.90 -0.96 -14.39
CA LEU A 311 -8.04 -2.04 -14.85
C LEU A 311 -7.58 -2.86 -13.67
N ASP A 312 -7.17 -4.09 -13.98
CA ASP A 312 -6.40 -4.94 -13.10
C ASP A 312 -5.01 -5.18 -13.71
N THR A 313 -3.97 -4.94 -12.91
CA THR A 313 -2.58 -5.12 -13.31
C THR A 313 -1.84 -5.97 -12.30
N ALA A 314 -1.14 -6.99 -12.77
CA ALA A 314 -0.15 -7.67 -11.95
C ALA A 314 1.04 -6.73 -11.68
N PHE A 315 1.69 -6.85 -10.54
CA PHE A 315 2.88 -6.07 -10.22
C PHE A 315 4.03 -6.91 -9.69
N ILE A 316 5.24 -6.39 -9.90
CA ILE A 316 6.47 -6.85 -9.25
C ILE A 316 7.02 -5.68 -8.46
N GLU A 317 7.20 -5.86 -7.17
CA GLU A 317 7.66 -4.80 -6.27
C GLU A 317 9.08 -5.09 -5.79
N ASN A 318 9.97 -4.11 -6.01
CA ASN A 318 11.35 -4.12 -5.56
C ASN A 318 11.49 -3.12 -4.42
N ASN A 319 11.41 -3.65 -3.21
CA ASN A 319 11.28 -2.87 -1.99
C ASN A 319 12.64 -2.34 -1.46
N TYR A 320 12.56 -1.27 -0.66
CA TYR A 320 13.66 -0.69 0.11
C TYR A 320 14.91 -0.29 -0.69
N LEU A 321 14.71 0.18 -1.92
CA LEU A 321 15.81 0.60 -2.79
C LEU A 321 16.24 2.04 -2.47
N SER A 322 17.52 2.33 -2.65
CA SER A 322 18.01 3.71 -2.58
C SER A 322 17.41 4.51 -3.72
N CYS A 323 16.83 5.68 -3.46
CA CYS A 323 16.32 6.52 -4.54
C CYS A 323 17.40 6.89 -5.57
N GLU A 324 18.65 7.02 -5.13
CA GLU A 324 19.80 7.31 -5.99
C GLU A 324 20.05 6.20 -7.03
N SER A 325 19.69 4.94 -6.74
CA SER A 325 19.89 3.85 -7.72
C SER A 325 18.98 3.97 -8.95
N PHE A 326 18.00 4.88 -8.92
CA PHE A 326 17.11 5.19 -10.04
C PHE A 326 17.58 6.39 -10.87
N ARG A 327 18.80 6.89 -10.66
CA ARG A 327 19.38 7.89 -11.56
C ARG A 327 19.45 7.35 -12.99
N GLY A 328 18.86 8.08 -13.94
CA GLY A 328 18.75 7.67 -15.33
C GLY A 328 17.64 6.64 -15.60
N TYR A 329 16.84 6.28 -14.59
CA TYR A 329 15.73 5.35 -14.77
C TYR A 329 14.69 5.93 -15.72
N THR A 330 14.33 5.15 -16.72
CA THR A 330 13.20 5.42 -17.60
C THR A 330 12.15 4.38 -17.31
N SER A 331 10.92 4.81 -17.01
CA SER A 331 9.78 3.92 -16.87
C SER A 331 9.59 3.17 -18.20
N HIS A 332 9.93 1.88 -18.21
CA HIS A 332 9.81 1.01 -19.38
C HIS A 332 8.33 0.72 -19.70
N GLU A 333 8.06 0.44 -20.99
CA GLU A 333 6.72 0.18 -21.56
C GLU A 333 5.94 -0.99 -20.95
#